data_AF-A0A3D4X837-F1
#
_entry.id   AF-A0A3D4X837-F1
#
_cell.length_a   1.000
_cell.length_b   1.000
_cell.length_c   1.000
_cell.angle_alpha   90.00
_cell.angle_beta   90.00
_cell.angle_gamma   90.00
#
_symmetry.space_group_name_H-M   'P 1'
#
loop_
_entity.id
_entity.type
_entity.pdbx_description
1 polymer ?
#
loop_
_entity_poly.entity_id
_entity_poly.type
_entity_poly.pdbx_seq_one_letter_code
_entity_poly.pdbx_strand_id
1 'polypeptide(L)'
;MGRTDEKHKMKKEKRIKQGTTLCLLLAAAVFFYFAVIRNVFGGTVWDVGIYGLGCVIFAAVLGIWLWQLPLLDMLEKIKTEDVQRDAVQICCFACICLMTLYYYNSGSEYGHSVGTRVMNCAFGIALLCMCKREELQRRLTGYVQLCLAALFIAGTFLESRDSKETVLYVLSGITVWIYCRLLGSRGALIGWREIRRRITPYGWLVFAFFAGLVIFRNTRTWPFSVVIPFGWLYLYRFDTKKMNRLLKNYCYGCILAFWMMAGSGALFRPYYSFEFIRYPGWFSSVATAGLFWMLVIACTVSCILAKVRKGERISVRSIYFEWITLGAAGTYLFMTLSRTAALSVAVFWFLAFVLAELCYYRDSLKGMLAKIFLVVSPVLFVFPAVYTVTRCVPAIVGRPVWITGAEWFSDRIEKREPVDSTKFMNIAQLGETFLEKWVGLDINLTEIAGSVSGPGNAVTEENGETVYQDNVVGTTEIDGQVYSVKDYTFHNPDEGDVSNGRFELFEIYTSHLNMTGHDSMLVEDVDKNITLYHAHNSYIQTAYDHGIPTGILFILVVVAGVAVSGVYYRRNCREVNFAVYPFVVILSFMISGITEWIFHPSIPIGFAFLVALTPLVAAA
;
A
#
# COMPACT_ATOMS: atom_id res chain seq x y z
N MET A 1 20.84 -22.47 -39.26
CA MET A 1 21.04 -22.81 -37.83
C MET A 1 19.95 -22.24 -36.90
N GLY A 2 19.40 -21.03 -37.10
CA GLY A 2 18.44 -20.43 -36.14
C GLY A 2 17.02 -21.03 -36.00
N ARG A 3 16.49 -21.74 -37.01
CA ARG A 3 15.08 -22.23 -37.00
C ARG A 3 14.87 -23.51 -36.18
N THR A 4 15.93 -24.27 -35.95
CA THR A 4 15.93 -25.50 -35.14
C THR A 4 16.01 -25.19 -33.64
N ASP A 5 16.80 -24.19 -33.26
CA ASP A 5 16.94 -23.76 -31.86
C ASP A 5 15.66 -23.10 -31.32
N GLU A 6 14.98 -22.29 -32.14
CA GLU A 6 13.72 -21.64 -31.76
C GLU A 6 12.59 -22.67 -31.54
N LYS A 7 12.51 -23.70 -32.39
CA LYS A 7 11.57 -24.82 -32.20
C LYS A 7 11.89 -25.63 -30.94
N HIS A 8 13.18 -25.85 -30.65
CA HIS A 8 13.60 -26.54 -29.43
C HIS A 8 13.25 -25.74 -28.17
N LYS A 9 13.49 -24.42 -28.20
CA LYS A 9 13.13 -23.46 -27.14
C LYS A 9 11.62 -23.46 -26.86
N MET A 10 10.79 -23.34 -27.90
CA MET A 10 9.33 -23.39 -27.75
C MET A 10 8.84 -24.73 -27.20
N LYS A 11 9.42 -25.86 -27.63
CA LYS A 11 9.07 -27.19 -27.12
C LYS A 11 9.45 -27.35 -25.65
N LYS A 12 10.61 -26.85 -25.24
CA LYS A 12 11.07 -26.84 -23.84
C LYS A 12 10.15 -25.99 -22.95
N GLU A 13 9.83 -24.77 -23.38
CA GLU A 13 8.93 -23.89 -22.65
C GLU A 13 7.53 -24.49 -22.48
N LYS A 14 6.98 -25.09 -23.55
CA LYS A 14 5.68 -25.77 -23.51
C LYS A 14 5.67 -26.91 -22.50
N ARG A 15 6.74 -27.73 -22.44
CA ARG A 15 6.87 -28.83 -21.48
C ARG A 15 6.92 -28.33 -20.04
N ILE A 16 7.69 -27.27 -19.77
CA ILE A 16 7.77 -26.65 -18.44
C ILE A 16 6.38 -26.16 -18.03
N LYS A 17 5.70 -25.39 -18.89
CA LYS A 17 4.34 -24.89 -18.63
C LYS A 17 3.35 -26.02 -18.35
N GLN A 18 3.35 -27.08 -19.17
CA GLN A 18 2.49 -28.25 -18.95
C GLN A 18 2.75 -28.93 -17.61
N GLY A 19 4.03 -29.15 -17.25
CA GLY A 19 4.39 -29.73 -15.96
C GLY A 19 3.93 -28.88 -14.78
N THR A 20 4.20 -27.57 -14.81
CA THR A 20 3.80 -26.66 -13.73
C THR A 20 2.27 -26.55 -13.60
N THR A 21 1.55 -26.47 -14.73
CA THR A 21 0.07 -26.45 -14.70
C THR A 21 -0.51 -27.76 -14.17
N LEU A 22 0.07 -28.91 -14.51
CA LEU A 22 -0.38 -30.19 -13.96
C LEU A 22 -0.17 -30.26 -12.45
N CYS A 23 0.99 -29.85 -11.94
CA CYS A 23 1.25 -29.78 -10.50
C CYS A 23 0.28 -28.84 -9.79
N LEU A 24 -0.04 -27.69 -10.39
CA LEU A 24 -1.03 -26.75 -9.87
C LEU A 24 -2.42 -27.38 -9.78
N LEU A 25 -2.87 -28.06 -10.85
CA LEU A 25 -4.19 -28.71 -10.87
C LEU A 25 -4.27 -29.87 -9.86
N LEU A 26 -3.19 -30.63 -9.69
CA LEU A 26 -3.12 -31.68 -8.67
C LEU A 26 -3.19 -31.08 -7.25
N ALA A 27 -2.43 -30.02 -6.97
CA ALA A 27 -2.49 -29.34 -5.69
C ALA A 27 -3.88 -28.75 -5.40
N ALA A 28 -4.52 -28.15 -6.41
CA ALA A 28 -5.89 -27.65 -6.31
C ALA A 28 -6.89 -28.78 -6.07
N ALA A 29 -6.80 -29.92 -6.77
CA ALA A 29 -7.69 -31.06 -6.58
C ALA A 29 -7.55 -31.67 -5.17
N VAL A 30 -6.31 -31.78 -4.66
CA VAL A 30 -6.05 -32.24 -3.29
C VAL A 30 -6.65 -31.26 -2.29
N PHE A 31 -6.42 -29.96 -2.45
CA PHE A 31 -7.01 -28.94 -1.57
C PHE A 31 -8.54 -28.99 -1.62
N PHE A 32 -9.14 -29.09 -2.80
CA PHE A 32 -10.60 -29.18 -2.97
C PHE A 32 -11.18 -30.39 -2.25
N TYR A 33 -10.53 -31.56 -2.36
CA TYR A 33 -10.97 -32.76 -1.64
C TYR A 33 -10.97 -32.55 -0.12
N PHE A 34 -9.90 -31.97 0.43
CA PHE A 34 -9.83 -31.74 1.88
C PHE A 34 -10.75 -30.62 2.36
N ALA A 35 -10.84 -29.51 1.62
CA ALA A 35 -11.63 -28.34 2.00
C ALA A 35 -13.13 -28.57 1.81
N VAL A 36 -13.55 -29.24 0.73
CA VAL A 36 -14.96 -29.35 0.35
C VAL A 36 -15.55 -30.72 0.72
N ILE A 37 -14.87 -31.81 0.34
CA ILE A 37 -15.43 -33.16 0.53
C ILE A 37 -15.23 -33.64 1.98
N ARG A 38 -14.07 -33.36 2.56
CA ARG A 38 -13.76 -33.73 3.95
C ARG A 38 -14.10 -32.63 4.97
N ASN A 39 -14.46 -31.44 4.52
CA ASN A 39 -14.76 -30.26 5.33
C ASN A 39 -13.74 -30.01 6.47
N VAL A 40 -12.44 -30.11 6.16
CA VAL A 40 -11.38 -30.04 7.17
C VAL A 40 -11.29 -28.67 7.84
N PHE A 41 -11.69 -27.59 7.17
CA PHE A 41 -11.64 -26.23 7.72
C PHE A 41 -12.88 -25.85 8.53
N GLY A 42 -13.86 -26.76 8.62
CA GLY A 42 -15.15 -26.49 9.24
C GLY A 42 -15.87 -25.32 8.57
N GLY A 43 -16.73 -24.67 9.35
CA GLY A 43 -17.56 -23.56 8.89
C GLY A 43 -18.87 -24.02 8.24
N THR A 44 -19.60 -23.04 7.72
CA THR A 44 -20.95 -23.24 7.18
C THR A 44 -20.94 -23.77 5.76
N VAL A 45 -22.11 -24.14 5.24
CA VAL A 45 -22.29 -24.47 3.81
C VAL A 45 -21.80 -23.33 2.91
N TRP A 46 -21.89 -22.09 3.37
CA TRP A 46 -21.43 -20.92 2.62
C TRP A 46 -19.90 -20.89 2.51
N ASP A 47 -19.20 -21.19 3.61
CA ASP A 47 -17.74 -21.29 3.66
C ASP A 47 -17.24 -22.38 2.70
N VAL A 48 -17.81 -23.59 2.80
CA VAL A 48 -17.48 -24.73 1.93
C VAL A 48 -17.68 -24.38 0.45
N GLY A 49 -18.78 -23.69 0.12
CA GLY A 49 -19.06 -23.20 -1.23
C GLY A 49 -18.01 -22.21 -1.73
N ILE A 50 -17.61 -21.24 -0.89
CA ILE A 50 -16.58 -20.26 -1.22
C ILE A 50 -15.20 -20.92 -1.35
N TYR A 51 -14.86 -21.89 -0.50
CA TYR A 51 -13.59 -22.62 -0.60
C TYR A 51 -13.49 -23.41 -1.91
N GLY A 52 -14.59 -24.08 -2.30
CA GLY A 52 -14.68 -24.78 -3.58
C GLY A 52 -14.54 -23.84 -4.77
N LEU A 53 -15.31 -22.75 -4.79
CA LEU A 53 -15.24 -21.75 -5.86
C LEU A 53 -13.86 -21.08 -5.92
N GLY A 54 -13.31 -20.70 -4.77
CA GLY A 54 -12.00 -20.08 -4.63
C GLY A 54 -10.87 -20.97 -5.14
N CYS A 55 -10.93 -22.27 -4.85
CA CYS A 55 -9.97 -23.25 -5.36
C CYS A 55 -9.98 -23.34 -6.90
N VAL A 56 -11.17 -23.44 -7.50
CA VAL A 56 -11.32 -23.51 -8.96
C VAL A 56 -10.85 -22.22 -9.63
N ILE A 57 -11.25 -21.06 -9.09
CA ILE A 57 -10.82 -19.76 -9.61
C ILE A 57 -9.31 -19.60 -9.48
N PHE A 58 -8.72 -19.96 -8.34
CA PHE A 58 -7.27 -19.87 -8.13
C PHE A 58 -6.51 -20.72 -9.15
N ALA A 59 -6.92 -21.97 -9.35
CA ALA A 59 -6.31 -22.88 -10.31
C ALA A 59 -6.44 -22.37 -11.76
N ALA A 60 -7.61 -21.86 -12.14
CA ALA A 60 -7.85 -21.29 -13.47
C ALA A 60 -7.01 -20.03 -13.70
N VAL A 61 -6.98 -19.12 -12.71
CA VAL A 61 -6.27 -17.84 -12.80
C VAL A 61 -4.76 -18.06 -12.92
N LEU A 62 -4.19 -18.83 -12.00
CA LEU A 62 -2.76 -19.10 -12.01
C LEU A 62 -2.36 -19.95 -13.23
N GLY A 63 -3.21 -20.90 -13.64
CA GLY A 63 -3.02 -21.68 -14.86
C GLY A 63 -2.94 -20.80 -16.11
N ILE A 64 -3.91 -19.90 -16.31
CA ILE A 64 -3.91 -18.96 -17.43
C ILE A 64 -2.67 -18.05 -17.39
N TRP A 65 -2.31 -17.54 -16.22
CA TRP A 65 -1.12 -16.70 -16.05
C TRP A 65 0.17 -17.42 -16.49
N LEU A 66 0.38 -18.65 -16.02
CA LEU A 66 1.56 -19.47 -16.33
C LEU A 66 1.71 -19.69 -17.85
N TRP A 67 0.60 -19.87 -18.56
CA TRP A 67 0.63 -20.04 -20.02
C TRP A 67 0.96 -18.75 -20.78
N GLN A 68 0.64 -17.58 -20.21
CA GLN A 68 0.91 -16.28 -20.82
C GLN A 68 2.35 -15.81 -20.63
N LEU A 69 3.06 -16.26 -19.59
CA LEU A 69 4.43 -15.82 -19.28
C LEU A 69 5.46 -16.30 -20.32
N PRO A 70 6.19 -15.40 -21.01
CA PRO A 70 7.28 -15.79 -21.91
C PRO A 70 8.57 -16.03 -21.11
N LEU A 71 8.59 -17.12 -20.34
CA LEU A 71 9.62 -17.43 -19.32
C LEU A 71 11.05 -17.37 -19.85
N LEU A 72 11.31 -18.01 -21.00
CA LEU A 72 12.66 -18.08 -21.55
C LEU A 72 13.14 -16.74 -22.12
N ASP A 73 12.23 -15.97 -22.74
CA ASP A 73 12.56 -14.64 -23.25
C ASP A 73 12.81 -13.63 -22.12
N MET A 74 12.11 -13.77 -20.99
CA MET A 74 12.35 -12.94 -19.80
C MET A 74 13.74 -13.21 -19.22
N LEU A 75 14.15 -14.46 -19.11
CA LEU A 75 15.48 -14.86 -18.62
C LEU A 75 16.61 -14.34 -19.53
N GLU A 76 16.41 -14.34 -20.84
CA GLU A 76 17.37 -13.75 -21.78
C GLU A 76 17.43 -12.23 -21.64
N LYS A 77 16.27 -11.55 -21.55
CA LYS A 77 16.21 -10.09 -21.42
C LYS A 77 16.84 -9.57 -20.12
N ILE A 78 16.77 -10.33 -19.03
CA ILE A 78 17.41 -10.01 -17.74
C ILE A 78 18.93 -9.82 -17.85
N LYS A 79 19.59 -10.37 -18.89
CA LYS A 79 21.03 -10.15 -19.11
C LYS A 79 21.35 -8.75 -19.63
N THR A 80 20.37 -7.98 -20.06
CA THR A 80 20.57 -6.63 -20.60
C THR A 80 20.74 -5.62 -19.47
N GLU A 81 21.75 -4.76 -19.54
CA GLU A 81 22.03 -3.76 -18.49
C GLU A 81 20.83 -2.86 -18.18
N ASP A 82 20.06 -2.46 -19.19
CA ASP A 82 18.85 -1.66 -18.99
C ASP A 82 17.78 -2.38 -18.16
N VAL A 83 17.56 -3.67 -18.41
CA VAL A 83 16.58 -4.47 -17.67
C VAL A 83 17.03 -4.70 -16.23
N GLN A 84 18.34 -4.86 -16.00
CA GLN A 84 18.91 -4.96 -14.66
C GLN A 84 18.73 -3.67 -13.87
N ARG A 85 18.99 -2.51 -14.49
CA ARG A 85 18.73 -1.20 -13.87
C ARG A 85 17.26 -1.01 -13.53
N ASP A 86 16.35 -1.44 -14.41
CA ASP A 86 14.91 -1.41 -14.14
C ASP A 86 14.53 -2.31 -12.96
N ALA A 87 15.06 -3.55 -12.92
CA ALA A 87 14.80 -4.49 -11.86
C ALA A 87 15.30 -3.97 -10.50
N VAL A 88 16.51 -3.41 -10.44
CA VAL A 88 17.06 -2.78 -9.23
C VAL A 88 16.17 -1.61 -8.80
N GLN A 89 15.78 -0.74 -9.72
CA GLN A 89 14.94 0.42 -9.40
C GLN A 89 13.55 -0.02 -8.88
N ILE A 90 12.93 -1.04 -9.48
CA ILE A 90 11.68 -1.65 -9.02
C ILE A 90 11.85 -2.24 -7.60
N CYS A 91 12.94 -2.97 -7.34
CA CYS A 91 13.22 -3.53 -6.02
C CYS A 91 13.44 -2.44 -4.97
N CYS A 92 14.11 -1.33 -5.32
CA CYS A 92 14.28 -0.19 -4.43
C CYS A 92 12.94 0.45 -4.09
N PHE A 93 12.05 0.67 -5.07
CA PHE A 93 10.71 1.20 -4.79
C PHE A 93 9.85 0.23 -3.96
N ALA A 94 9.98 -1.08 -4.20
CA ALA A 94 9.34 -2.09 -3.35
C ALA A 94 9.87 -2.05 -1.91
N CYS A 95 11.20 -1.92 -1.75
CA CYS A 95 11.85 -1.78 -0.45
C CYS A 95 11.35 -0.55 0.31
N ILE A 96 11.12 0.59 -0.36
CA ILE A 96 10.53 1.78 0.24
C ILE A 96 9.16 1.45 0.86
N CYS A 97 8.26 0.81 0.11
CA CYS A 97 6.95 0.41 0.62
C CYS A 97 7.04 -0.60 1.79
N LEU A 98 8.02 -1.53 1.76
CA LEU A 98 8.23 -2.49 2.84
C LEU A 98 8.85 -1.85 4.10
N MET A 99 9.72 -0.85 3.94
CA MET A 99 10.26 -0.11 5.08
C MET A 99 9.21 0.79 5.72
N THR A 100 8.22 1.26 4.96
CA THR A 100 7.04 1.89 5.53
C THR A 100 6.25 0.96 6.44
N LEU A 101 6.10 -0.30 6.05
CA LEU A 101 5.45 -1.30 6.90
C LEU A 101 6.21 -1.45 8.23
N TYR A 102 7.54 -1.57 8.15
CA TYR A 102 8.39 -1.62 9.34
C TYR A 102 8.25 -0.34 10.18
N TYR A 103 8.21 0.84 9.55
CA TYR A 103 8.00 2.12 10.21
C TYR A 103 6.71 2.08 11.05
N TYR A 104 5.56 1.80 10.43
CA TYR A 104 4.26 1.77 11.11
C TYR A 104 4.16 0.73 12.23
N ASN A 105 4.77 -0.44 12.03
CA ASN A 105 4.67 -1.54 13.00
C ASN A 105 5.68 -1.43 14.13
N SER A 106 6.70 -0.57 14.01
CA SER A 106 7.79 -0.52 14.99
C SER A 106 7.41 0.11 16.32
N GLY A 107 6.42 1.02 16.33
CA GLY A 107 5.93 1.71 17.52
C GLY A 107 7.02 2.42 18.35
N SER A 108 8.21 2.64 17.78
CA SER A 108 9.38 3.15 18.51
C SER A 108 10.19 4.11 17.65
N GLU A 109 10.72 5.16 18.28
CA GLU A 109 11.57 6.15 17.63
C GLU A 109 12.79 5.54 16.93
N TYR A 110 13.36 4.48 17.51
CA TYR A 110 14.44 3.73 16.89
C TYR A 110 14.00 3.07 15.58
N GLY A 111 12.85 2.39 15.58
CA GLY A 111 12.31 1.74 14.38
C GLY A 111 11.94 2.74 13.29
N HIS A 112 11.31 3.86 13.66
CA HIS A 112 11.03 4.98 12.76
C HIS A 112 12.32 5.52 12.11
N SER A 113 13.36 5.69 12.93
CA SER A 113 14.69 6.14 12.50
C SER A 113 15.40 5.18 11.55
N VAL A 114 15.32 3.87 11.79
CA VAL A 114 15.91 2.84 10.91
C VAL A 114 15.16 2.80 9.58
N GLY A 115 13.82 2.69 9.62
CA GLY A 115 12.99 2.59 8.42
C GLY A 115 13.20 3.79 7.48
N THR A 116 13.24 5.00 8.04
CA THR A 116 13.47 6.24 7.28
C THR A 116 14.83 6.28 6.58
N ARG A 117 15.89 5.80 7.24
CA ARG A 117 17.25 5.77 6.65
C ARG A 117 17.39 4.72 5.56
N VAL A 118 16.86 3.51 5.78
CA VAL A 118 16.86 2.45 4.76
C VAL A 118 16.06 2.89 3.53
N MET A 119 14.91 3.54 3.74
CA MET A 119 14.12 4.15 2.67
C MET A 119 14.92 5.20 1.88
N ASN A 120 15.61 6.12 2.56
CA ASN A 120 16.45 7.12 1.90
C ASN A 120 17.58 6.49 1.08
N CYS A 121 18.24 5.45 1.61
CA CYS A 121 19.22 4.68 0.86
C CYS A 121 18.61 4.04 -0.40
N ALA A 122 17.48 3.37 -0.26
CA ALA A 122 16.78 2.73 -1.38
C ALA A 122 16.36 3.77 -2.44
N PHE A 123 15.84 4.93 -2.02
CA PHE A 123 15.46 5.98 -2.94
C PHE A 123 16.67 6.59 -3.64
N GLY A 124 17.75 6.88 -2.90
CA GLY A 124 19.00 7.35 -3.49
C GLY A 124 19.54 6.39 -4.55
N ILE A 125 19.54 5.08 -4.28
CA ILE A 125 19.94 4.06 -5.26
C ILE A 125 19.00 4.04 -6.47
N ALA A 126 17.69 4.16 -6.25
CA ALA A 126 16.70 4.24 -7.33
C ALA A 126 16.95 5.47 -8.24
N LEU A 127 17.37 6.60 -7.68
CA LEU A 127 17.74 7.80 -8.44
C LEU A 127 19.07 7.62 -9.18
N LEU A 128 20.08 6.97 -8.56
CA LEU A 128 21.35 6.67 -9.23
C LEU A 128 21.18 5.75 -10.45
N CYS A 129 20.17 4.88 -10.45
CA CYS A 129 19.84 4.04 -11.63
C CYS A 129 19.42 4.88 -12.86
N MET A 130 19.08 6.15 -12.68
CA MET A 130 18.74 7.09 -13.75
C MET A 130 19.96 7.83 -14.32
N CYS A 131 21.10 7.81 -13.64
CA CYS A 131 22.32 8.50 -14.07
C CYS A 131 23.12 7.65 -15.06
N LYS A 132 23.90 8.30 -15.93
CA LYS A 132 24.82 7.58 -16.83
C LYS A 132 26.04 7.08 -16.05
N ARG A 133 26.62 5.97 -16.52
CA ARG A 133 27.82 5.36 -15.88
C ARG A 133 29.01 6.33 -15.83
N GLU A 134 29.20 7.11 -16.89
CA GLU A 134 30.25 8.13 -16.99
C GLU A 134 30.07 9.24 -15.95
N GLU A 135 28.83 9.66 -15.69
CA GLU A 135 28.51 10.69 -14.69
C GLU A 135 28.78 10.19 -13.26
N LEU A 136 28.59 8.88 -13.02
CA LEU A 136 28.81 8.23 -11.74
C LEU A 136 30.29 7.97 -11.40
N GLN A 137 31.20 8.06 -12.38
CA GLN A 137 32.62 7.73 -12.24
C GLN A 137 33.54 8.96 -12.17
N ARG A 138 32.99 10.13 -11.88
CA ARG A 138 33.77 11.38 -11.80
C ARG A 138 34.77 11.32 -10.63
N ARG A 139 36.05 11.64 -10.90
CA ARG A 139 37.11 11.59 -9.88
C ARG A 139 36.84 12.47 -8.65
N LEU A 140 36.29 13.67 -8.87
CA LEU A 140 35.96 14.60 -7.78
C LEU A 140 34.94 14.03 -6.78
N THR A 141 33.90 13.35 -7.27
CA THR A 141 32.90 12.72 -6.40
C THR A 141 33.50 11.55 -5.65
N GLY A 142 34.39 10.79 -6.29
CA GLY A 142 35.20 9.76 -5.64
C GLY A 142 36.06 10.30 -4.49
N TYR A 143 36.76 11.43 -4.69
CA TYR A 143 37.56 12.04 -3.62
C TYR A 143 36.70 12.52 -2.45
N VAL A 144 35.57 13.18 -2.71
CA VAL A 144 34.63 13.61 -1.65
C VAL A 144 34.10 12.39 -0.88
N GLN A 145 33.75 11.31 -1.58
CA GLN A 145 33.30 10.07 -0.95
C GLN A 145 34.40 9.41 -0.10
N LEU A 146 35.67 9.44 -0.54
CA LEU A 146 36.81 8.96 0.23
C LEU A 146 37.04 9.80 1.49
N CYS A 147 36.97 11.13 1.39
CA CYS A 147 37.07 12.02 2.55
C CYS A 147 35.93 11.76 3.56
N LEU A 148 34.70 11.61 3.08
CA LEU A 148 33.55 11.29 3.93
C LEU A 148 33.67 9.90 4.56
N ALA A 149 34.18 8.91 3.84
CA ALA A 149 34.44 7.58 4.39
C ALA A 149 35.54 7.63 5.48
N ALA A 150 36.60 8.42 5.27
CA ALA A 150 37.65 8.61 6.28
C ALA A 150 37.11 9.34 7.53
N LEU A 151 36.29 10.39 7.36
CA LEU A 151 35.62 11.08 8.46
C LEU A 151 34.63 10.17 9.20
N PHE A 152 33.90 9.33 8.47
CA PHE A 152 32.98 8.35 9.03
C PHE A 152 33.73 7.33 9.89
N ILE A 153 34.83 6.76 9.38
CA ILE A 153 35.69 5.82 10.13
C ILE A 153 36.27 6.51 11.37
N ALA A 154 36.84 7.72 11.22
CA ALA A 154 37.34 8.47 12.37
C ALA A 154 36.24 8.70 13.42
N GLY A 155 35.05 9.10 12.98
CA GLY A 155 33.88 9.30 13.85
C GLY A 155 33.42 8.03 14.57
N THR A 156 33.57 6.84 13.96
CA THR A 156 33.27 5.57 14.65
C THR A 156 34.27 5.22 15.76
N PHE A 157 35.53 5.63 15.65
CA PHE A 157 36.57 5.36 16.65
C PHE A 157 36.66 6.44 17.75
N LEU A 158 36.19 7.66 17.48
CA LEU A 158 36.30 8.80 18.40
C LEU A 158 35.25 8.81 19.52
N GLU A 159 34.12 8.10 19.36
CA GLU A 159 33.00 8.16 20.30
C GLU A 159 32.45 6.75 20.52
N SER A 160 32.44 6.30 21.79
CA SER A 160 31.81 5.05 22.17
C SER A 160 30.29 5.20 22.05
N ARG A 161 29.68 4.43 21.15
CA ARG A 161 28.23 4.45 20.90
C ARG A 161 27.59 3.14 21.32
N ASP A 162 26.33 3.19 21.73
CA ASP A 162 25.55 1.97 21.92
C ASP A 162 25.37 1.23 20.57
N SER A 163 25.03 -0.06 20.63
CA SER A 163 24.75 -0.90 19.46
C SER A 163 23.67 -0.30 18.57
N LYS A 164 22.59 0.25 19.15
CA LYS A 164 21.50 0.88 18.39
C LYS A 164 21.96 2.14 17.68
N GLU A 165 22.67 3.02 18.40
CA GLU A 165 23.20 4.27 17.84
C GLU A 165 24.22 4.02 16.74
N THR A 166 25.06 2.99 16.90
CA THR A 166 26.03 2.57 15.88
C THR A 166 25.33 2.17 14.58
N VAL A 167 24.24 1.40 14.65
CA VAL A 167 23.44 1.04 13.47
C VAL A 167 22.88 2.29 12.79
N LEU A 168 22.32 3.24 13.55
CA LEU A 168 21.80 4.49 13.01
C LEU A 168 22.90 5.35 12.37
N TYR A 169 24.07 5.41 13.00
CA TYR A 169 25.23 6.14 12.49
C TYR A 169 25.70 5.55 11.16
N VAL A 170 25.85 4.22 11.06
CA VAL A 170 26.22 3.51 9.83
C VAL A 170 25.21 3.76 8.72
N LEU A 171 23.91 3.61 8.98
CA LEU A 171 22.87 3.88 7.99
C LEU A 171 22.88 5.35 7.52
N SER A 172 23.17 6.29 8.42
CA SER A 172 23.31 7.71 8.07
C SER A 172 24.54 7.95 7.18
N GLY A 173 25.68 7.33 7.51
CA GLY A 173 26.89 7.39 6.70
C GLY A 173 26.68 6.86 5.28
N ILE A 174 25.99 5.72 5.14
CA ILE A 174 25.61 5.16 3.84
C ILE A 174 24.68 6.12 3.07
N THR A 175 23.66 6.68 3.74
CA THR A 175 22.74 7.64 3.13
C THR A 175 23.49 8.86 2.57
N VAL A 176 24.37 9.46 3.39
CA VAL A 176 25.20 10.60 2.99
C VAL A 176 26.10 10.21 1.82
N TRP A 177 26.74 9.04 1.87
CA TRP A 177 27.60 8.56 0.79
C TRP A 177 26.87 8.43 -0.56
N ILE A 178 25.63 7.91 -0.54
CA ILE A 178 24.77 7.80 -1.72
C ILE A 178 24.36 9.20 -2.22
N TYR A 179 23.92 10.08 -1.33
CA TYR A 179 23.44 11.41 -1.70
C TYR A 179 24.56 12.32 -2.20
N CYS A 180 25.78 12.21 -1.66
CA CYS A 180 26.95 12.89 -2.20
C CYS A 180 27.26 12.45 -3.64
N ARG A 181 27.09 11.15 -3.94
CA ARG A 181 27.22 10.65 -5.31
C ARG A 181 26.15 11.22 -6.24
N LEU A 182 24.92 11.25 -5.76
CA LEU A 182 23.76 11.76 -6.48
C LEU A 182 23.89 13.26 -6.80
N LEU A 183 24.25 14.08 -5.81
CA LEU A 183 24.47 15.52 -6.00
C LEU A 183 25.68 15.81 -6.88
N GLY A 184 26.68 14.91 -6.88
CA GLY A 184 27.87 14.99 -7.68
C GLY A 184 27.68 14.72 -9.19
N SER A 185 26.58 14.07 -9.59
CA SER A 185 26.29 13.72 -10.99
C SER A 185 25.70 14.90 -11.79
N ARG A 186 26.44 16.02 -11.85
CA ARG A 186 26.00 17.30 -12.47
C ARG A 186 25.56 17.22 -13.94
N GLY A 187 25.94 16.17 -14.70
CA GLY A 187 25.44 15.96 -16.07
C GLY A 187 23.91 15.79 -16.17
N ALA A 188 23.27 15.50 -15.03
CA ALA A 188 21.83 15.37 -14.88
C ALA A 188 21.09 16.67 -14.49
N LEU A 189 21.81 17.66 -13.93
CA LEU A 189 21.25 18.89 -13.36
C LEU A 189 21.33 20.05 -14.36
N ILE A 190 20.22 20.76 -14.47
CA ILE A 190 20.01 21.83 -15.43
C ILE A 190 20.73 23.11 -14.97
N GLY A 191 21.35 23.86 -15.89
CA GLY A 191 21.98 25.14 -15.54
C GLY A 191 20.93 26.19 -15.12
N TRP A 192 21.30 27.17 -14.27
CA TRP A 192 20.36 28.16 -13.71
C TRP A 192 19.46 28.87 -14.75
N ARG A 193 20.01 29.20 -15.92
CA ARG A 193 19.23 29.80 -17.03
C ARG A 193 18.16 28.86 -17.58
N GLU A 194 18.44 27.57 -17.63
CA GLU A 194 17.51 26.55 -18.14
C GLU A 194 16.52 26.09 -17.06
N ILE A 195 16.89 26.16 -15.77
CA ILE A 195 15.98 26.01 -14.62
C ILE A 195 14.84 27.03 -14.71
N ARG A 196 15.17 28.32 -14.89
CA ARG A 196 14.16 29.39 -15.00
C ARG A 196 13.23 29.22 -16.21
N ARG A 197 13.70 28.55 -17.27
CA ARG A 197 12.92 28.31 -18.49
C ARG A 197 12.03 27.07 -18.41
N ARG A 198 12.47 26.03 -17.69
CA ARG A 198 11.78 24.73 -17.64
C ARG A 198 10.85 24.56 -16.44
N ILE A 199 11.14 25.19 -15.31
CA ILE A 199 10.28 25.08 -14.12
C ILE A 199 8.96 25.78 -14.41
N THR A 200 7.87 25.04 -14.27
CA THR A 200 6.52 25.57 -14.45
C THR A 200 6.16 26.51 -13.28
N PRO A 201 5.15 27.39 -13.41
CA PRO A 201 4.65 28.15 -12.26
C PRO A 201 4.27 27.26 -11.07
N TYR A 202 3.72 26.08 -11.35
CA TYR A 202 3.45 25.06 -10.33
C TYR A 202 4.73 24.52 -9.67
N GLY A 203 5.80 24.32 -10.44
CA GLY A 203 7.10 23.95 -9.91
C GLY A 203 7.67 24.96 -8.92
N TRP A 204 7.54 26.27 -9.19
CA TRP A 204 7.94 27.31 -8.23
C TRP A 204 7.11 27.28 -6.94
N LEU A 205 5.82 26.99 -7.04
CA LEU A 205 4.97 26.78 -5.86
C LEU A 205 5.46 25.59 -5.02
N VAL A 206 5.82 24.47 -5.65
CA VAL A 206 6.40 23.30 -4.95
C VAL A 206 7.73 23.64 -4.28
N PHE A 207 8.60 24.40 -4.95
CA PHE A 207 9.87 24.84 -4.34
C PHE A 207 9.67 25.83 -3.19
N ALA A 208 8.68 26.71 -3.27
CA ALA A 208 8.29 27.59 -2.17
C ALA A 208 7.80 26.79 -0.96
N PHE A 209 6.99 25.76 -1.20
CA PHE A 209 6.56 24.82 -0.16
C PHE A 209 7.76 24.08 0.46
N PHE A 210 8.69 23.58 -0.34
CA PHE A 210 9.92 22.93 0.15
C PHE A 210 10.78 23.88 0.99
N ALA A 211 10.86 25.16 0.61
CA ALA A 211 11.54 26.17 1.42
C ALA A 211 10.83 26.37 2.77
N GLY A 212 9.49 26.42 2.78
CA GLY A 212 8.68 26.49 4.02
C GLY A 212 8.96 25.32 4.96
N LEU A 213 8.99 24.08 4.45
CA LEU A 213 9.32 22.88 5.25
C LEU A 213 10.70 22.95 5.91
N VAL A 214 11.69 23.58 5.26
CA VAL A 214 13.07 23.66 5.78
C VAL A 214 13.23 24.83 6.74
N ILE A 215 12.65 25.99 6.41
CA ILE A 215 12.71 27.20 7.24
C ILE A 215 11.98 26.96 8.56
N PHE A 216 10.76 26.40 8.50
CA PHE A 216 9.93 26.10 9.66
C PHE A 216 10.04 24.62 10.05
N ARG A 217 11.23 24.02 9.92
CA ARG A 217 11.44 22.60 10.27
C ARG A 217 11.36 22.32 11.77
N ASN A 218 11.59 23.34 12.59
CA ASN A 218 11.73 23.22 14.04
C ASN A 218 12.79 22.16 14.39
N THR A 219 12.46 21.17 15.22
CA THR A 219 13.36 20.06 15.60
C THR A 219 13.42 18.91 14.58
N ARG A 220 12.57 18.91 13.56
CA ARG A 220 12.37 17.75 12.66
C ARG A 220 13.49 17.62 11.62
N THR A 221 13.91 16.39 11.36
CA THR A 221 14.97 16.07 10.38
C THR A 221 14.43 15.49 9.06
N TRP A 222 13.22 14.92 9.08
CA TRP A 222 12.58 14.34 7.90
C TRP A 222 12.38 15.33 6.73
N PRO A 223 12.21 16.67 6.90
CA PRO A 223 12.12 17.59 5.77
C PRO A 223 13.30 17.49 4.80
N PHE A 224 14.53 17.23 5.28
CA PHE A 224 15.68 17.01 4.40
C PHE A 224 15.60 15.71 3.59
N SER A 225 14.95 14.69 4.16
CA SER A 225 14.67 13.42 3.46
C SER A 225 13.70 13.62 2.29
N VAL A 226 12.91 14.69 2.30
CA VAL A 226 12.07 15.11 1.16
C VAL A 226 12.84 16.04 0.24
N VAL A 227 13.28 17.18 0.74
CA VAL A 227 13.74 18.30 -0.11
C VAL A 227 14.99 17.93 -0.92
N ILE A 228 15.94 17.17 -0.35
CA ILE A 228 17.18 16.83 -1.05
C ILE A 228 16.93 15.88 -2.23
N PRO A 229 16.40 14.66 -2.04
CA PRO A 229 16.27 13.71 -3.14
C PRO A 229 15.14 14.09 -4.12
N PHE A 230 14.01 14.66 -3.64
CA PHE A 230 12.95 15.11 -4.54
C PHE A 230 13.31 16.43 -5.24
N GLY A 231 14.05 17.33 -4.59
CA GLY A 231 14.59 18.51 -5.25
C GLY A 231 15.55 18.13 -6.39
N TRP A 232 16.41 17.13 -6.17
CA TRP A 232 17.24 16.58 -7.24
C TRP A 232 16.40 15.95 -8.35
N LEU A 233 15.40 15.14 -7.99
CA LEU A 233 14.51 14.48 -8.95
C LEU A 233 13.78 15.49 -9.83
N TYR A 234 13.28 16.59 -9.26
CA TYR A 234 12.54 17.62 -10.00
C TYR A 234 13.43 18.48 -10.90
N LEU A 235 14.72 18.60 -10.56
CA LEU A 235 15.71 19.30 -11.37
C LEU A 235 16.39 18.38 -12.40
N TYR A 236 16.08 17.08 -12.39
CA TYR A 236 16.62 16.10 -13.33
C TYR A 236 16.06 16.31 -14.75
N ARG A 237 16.92 16.22 -15.76
CA ARG A 237 16.51 16.35 -17.17
C ARG A 237 15.77 15.10 -17.69
N PHE A 238 14.44 15.19 -17.71
CA PHE A 238 13.57 14.16 -18.28
C PHE A 238 13.32 14.31 -19.77
N ASP A 239 13.31 13.16 -20.45
CA ASP A 239 12.69 12.97 -21.75
C ASP A 239 11.45 12.08 -21.57
N THR A 240 10.51 12.09 -22.53
CA THR A 240 9.30 11.26 -22.50
C THR A 240 9.56 9.78 -22.21
N LYS A 241 10.66 9.22 -22.74
CA LYS A 241 11.06 7.83 -22.47
C LYS A 241 11.49 7.62 -21.02
N LYS A 242 12.30 8.54 -20.46
CA LYS A 242 12.80 8.46 -19.08
C LYS A 242 11.68 8.65 -18.07
N MET A 243 10.76 9.59 -18.32
CA MET A 243 9.59 9.80 -17.46
C MET A 243 8.72 8.55 -17.41
N ASN A 244 8.40 7.98 -18.58
CA ASN A 244 7.65 6.72 -18.65
C ASN A 244 8.37 5.58 -17.93
N ARG A 245 9.70 5.48 -18.05
CA ARG A 245 10.51 4.45 -17.38
C ARG A 245 10.45 4.61 -15.86
N LEU A 246 10.63 5.82 -15.33
CA LEU A 246 10.54 6.11 -13.89
C LEU A 246 9.16 5.75 -13.34
N LEU A 247 8.09 6.29 -13.92
CA LEU A 247 6.72 6.07 -13.43
C LEU A 247 6.31 4.59 -13.54
N LYS A 248 6.72 3.92 -14.62
CA LYS A 248 6.53 2.47 -14.79
C LYS A 248 7.22 1.70 -13.65
N ASN A 249 8.51 1.97 -13.42
CA ASN A 249 9.29 1.24 -12.42
C ASN A 249 8.77 1.53 -11.00
N TYR A 250 8.30 2.74 -10.73
CA TYR A 250 7.63 3.08 -9.49
C TYR A 250 6.35 2.26 -9.28
N CYS A 251 5.43 2.26 -10.26
CA CYS A 251 4.17 1.52 -10.16
C CYS A 251 4.41 0.02 -9.96
N TYR A 252 5.33 -0.58 -10.73
CA TYR A 252 5.67 -2.01 -10.55
C TYR A 252 6.41 -2.28 -9.25
N GLY A 253 7.13 -1.30 -8.68
CA GLY A 253 7.71 -1.40 -7.34
C GLY A 253 6.64 -1.50 -6.26
N CYS A 254 5.62 -0.65 -6.30
CA CYS A 254 4.47 -0.72 -5.39
C CYS A 254 3.70 -2.05 -5.54
N ILE A 255 3.47 -2.50 -6.78
CA ILE A 255 2.83 -3.79 -7.07
C ILE A 255 3.68 -4.98 -6.58
N LEU A 256 5.00 -4.92 -6.71
CA LEU A 256 5.90 -5.94 -6.18
C LEU A 256 5.81 -6.01 -4.66
N ALA A 257 5.86 -4.86 -3.97
CA ALA A 257 5.70 -4.79 -2.52
C ALA A 257 4.34 -5.35 -2.07
N PHE A 258 3.26 -5.03 -2.80
CA PHE A 258 1.93 -5.61 -2.60
C PHE A 258 1.97 -7.14 -2.62
N TRP A 259 2.50 -7.74 -3.69
CA TRP A 259 2.53 -9.20 -3.82
C TRP A 259 3.46 -9.87 -2.80
N MET A 260 4.55 -9.22 -2.40
CA MET A 260 5.41 -9.70 -1.31
C MET A 260 4.66 -9.73 0.03
N MET A 261 3.93 -8.65 0.36
CA MET A 261 3.13 -8.58 1.58
C MET A 261 1.91 -9.49 1.55
N ALA A 262 1.19 -9.56 0.43
CA ALA A 262 0.05 -10.45 0.26
C ALA A 262 0.48 -11.92 0.34
N GLY A 263 1.60 -12.28 -0.31
CA GLY A 263 2.15 -13.63 -0.28
C GLY A 263 2.62 -14.05 1.11
N SER A 264 3.37 -13.20 1.83
CA SER A 264 3.76 -13.51 3.21
C SER A 264 2.58 -13.47 4.17
N GLY A 265 1.60 -12.60 3.93
CA GLY A 265 0.35 -12.51 4.70
C GLY A 265 -0.47 -13.79 4.57
N ALA A 266 -0.67 -14.26 3.33
CA ALA A 266 -1.34 -15.52 3.04
C ALA A 266 -0.68 -16.74 3.70
N LEU A 267 0.61 -16.68 4.03
CA LEU A 267 1.31 -17.78 4.71
C LEU A 267 1.23 -17.70 6.25
N PHE A 268 1.29 -16.50 6.81
CA PHE A 268 1.58 -16.31 8.23
C PHE A 268 0.57 -15.45 8.99
N ARG A 269 -0.36 -14.78 8.31
CA ARG A 269 -1.34 -13.87 8.91
C ARG A 269 -2.73 -14.47 8.88
N PRO A 270 -3.19 -15.09 9.97
CA PRO A 270 -4.53 -15.65 10.03
C PRO A 270 -5.59 -14.54 10.00
N TYR A 271 -6.76 -14.87 9.50
CA TYR A 271 -7.92 -13.98 9.55
C TYR A 271 -8.80 -14.35 10.75
N TYR A 272 -8.84 -13.48 11.76
CA TYR A 272 -9.61 -13.66 12.99
C TYR A 272 -11.12 -13.47 12.77
N SER A 273 -11.93 -14.25 13.49
CA SER A 273 -13.39 -14.10 13.56
C SER A 273 -13.87 -13.21 14.71
N PHE A 274 -13.07 -13.07 15.77
CA PHE A 274 -13.43 -12.38 17.02
C PHE A 274 -12.36 -11.34 17.40
N GLU A 275 -12.77 -10.26 18.08
CA GLU A 275 -11.99 -9.06 18.50
C GLU A 275 -11.29 -8.26 17.38
N PHE A 276 -10.62 -8.94 16.46
CA PHE A 276 -9.87 -8.38 15.35
C PHE A 276 -10.45 -8.79 13.99
N ILE A 277 -11.77 -8.61 13.86
CA ILE A 277 -12.65 -9.06 12.74
C ILE A 277 -12.28 -8.43 11.38
N ARG A 278 -11.49 -7.35 11.40
CA ARG A 278 -11.05 -6.64 10.20
C ARG A 278 -9.66 -7.13 9.81
N TYR A 279 -9.41 -7.40 8.53
CA TYR A 279 -8.10 -7.90 8.09
C TYR A 279 -7.15 -6.75 7.69
N PRO A 280 -6.14 -6.37 8.50
CA PRO A 280 -5.20 -5.32 8.12
C PRO A 280 -3.99 -5.85 7.33
N GLY A 281 -3.93 -7.16 7.04
CA GLY A 281 -2.75 -7.78 6.44
C GLY A 281 -1.54 -7.65 7.36
N TRP A 282 -0.46 -7.02 6.89
CA TRP A 282 0.74 -6.82 7.70
C TRP A 282 0.73 -5.56 8.56
N PHE A 283 -0.24 -4.66 8.39
CA PHE A 283 -0.26 -3.38 9.07
C PHE A 283 -0.83 -3.49 10.48
N SER A 284 -0.35 -2.66 11.41
CA SER A 284 -0.88 -2.54 12.77
C SER A 284 -2.32 -1.98 12.82
N SER A 285 -2.77 -1.31 11.76
CA SER A 285 -4.11 -0.72 11.65
C SER A 285 -4.72 -0.94 10.28
N VAL A 286 -6.06 -1.05 10.27
CA VAL A 286 -6.86 -1.18 9.03
C VAL A 286 -6.85 0.10 8.20
N ALA A 287 -6.65 1.26 8.82
CA ALA A 287 -6.58 2.54 8.12
C ALA A 287 -5.29 2.63 7.27
N THR A 288 -4.15 2.29 7.86
CA THR A 288 -2.85 2.28 7.16
C THR A 288 -2.80 1.19 6.08
N ALA A 289 -3.39 0.03 6.33
CA ALA A 289 -3.61 -1.01 5.32
C ALA A 289 -4.42 -0.47 4.13
N GLY A 290 -5.57 0.17 4.41
CA GLY A 290 -6.45 0.74 3.39
C GLY A 290 -5.74 1.75 2.49
N LEU A 291 -4.93 2.64 3.07
CA LEU A 291 -4.13 3.62 2.32
C LEU A 291 -3.11 2.96 1.38
N PHE A 292 -2.43 1.91 1.85
CA PHE A 292 -1.48 1.19 1.01
C PHE A 292 -2.18 0.45 -0.13
N TRP A 293 -3.30 -0.24 0.14
CA TRP A 293 -4.08 -0.91 -0.90
C TRP A 293 -4.65 0.09 -1.92
N MET A 294 -5.07 1.28 -1.50
CA MET A 294 -5.47 2.37 -2.39
C MET A 294 -4.34 2.79 -3.33
N LEU A 295 -3.12 2.97 -2.81
CA LEU A 295 -1.94 3.28 -3.63
C LEU A 295 -1.70 2.19 -4.69
N VAL A 296 -1.80 0.91 -4.29
CA VAL A 296 -1.62 -0.21 -5.22
C VAL A 296 -2.68 -0.20 -6.31
N ILE A 297 -3.94 0.07 -5.98
CA ILE A 297 -5.03 0.25 -6.92
C ILE A 297 -4.72 1.40 -7.90
N ALA A 298 -4.30 2.57 -7.39
CA ALA A 298 -3.92 3.73 -8.20
C ALA A 298 -2.77 3.42 -9.18
N CYS A 299 -1.72 2.75 -8.72
CA CYS A 299 -0.60 2.30 -9.56
C CYS A 299 -1.05 1.28 -10.60
N THR A 300 -1.87 0.31 -10.21
CA THR A 300 -2.35 -0.77 -11.09
C THR A 300 -3.25 -0.23 -12.20
N VAL A 301 -4.17 0.66 -11.85
CA VAL A 301 -5.00 1.40 -12.81
C VAL A 301 -4.14 2.18 -13.81
N SER A 302 -3.10 2.87 -13.33
CA SER A 302 -2.16 3.60 -14.19
C SER A 302 -1.44 2.66 -15.16
N CYS A 303 -1.04 1.46 -14.71
CA CYS A 303 -0.45 0.42 -15.56
C CYS A 303 -1.43 -0.13 -16.61
N ILE A 304 -2.69 -0.40 -16.24
CA ILE A 304 -3.74 -0.87 -17.16
C ILE A 304 -3.92 0.14 -18.27
N LEU A 305 -4.10 1.43 -17.94
CA LEU A 305 -4.27 2.47 -18.95
C LEU A 305 -3.08 2.64 -19.86
N ALA A 306 -1.87 2.61 -19.31
CA ALA A 306 -0.64 2.70 -20.08
C ALA A 306 -0.51 1.56 -21.11
N LYS A 307 -1.09 0.39 -20.83
CA LYS A 307 -1.11 -0.78 -21.72
C LYS A 307 -2.27 -0.75 -22.73
N VAL A 308 -3.49 -0.42 -22.29
CA VAL A 308 -4.67 -0.32 -23.15
C VAL A 308 -4.41 0.65 -24.28
N ARG A 309 -3.74 1.76 -24.00
CA ARG A 309 -3.44 2.77 -25.01
C ARG A 309 -2.48 2.33 -26.13
N LYS A 310 -1.68 1.28 -25.91
CA LYS A 310 -0.76 0.76 -26.94
C LYS A 310 -1.44 -0.17 -27.95
N GLY A 311 -2.69 -0.59 -27.72
CA GLY A 311 -3.43 -1.46 -28.63
C GLY A 311 -4.85 -0.96 -28.81
N GLU A 312 -5.24 -0.63 -30.04
CA GLU A 312 -6.59 -0.20 -30.40
C GLU A 312 -7.69 -1.24 -30.05
N ARG A 313 -7.29 -2.47 -29.71
CA ARG A 313 -8.14 -3.50 -29.10
C ARG A 313 -7.62 -3.88 -27.71
N ILE A 314 -8.49 -3.79 -26.71
CA ILE A 314 -8.25 -4.29 -25.35
C ILE A 314 -8.06 -5.81 -25.43
N SER A 315 -6.81 -6.26 -25.49
CA SER A 315 -6.50 -7.67 -25.29
C SER A 315 -6.42 -7.92 -23.79
N VAL A 316 -7.40 -8.62 -23.22
CA VAL A 316 -7.40 -9.04 -21.80
C VAL A 316 -6.10 -9.76 -21.43
N ARG A 317 -5.47 -10.43 -22.40
CA ARG A 317 -4.17 -11.10 -22.25
C ARG A 317 -3.02 -10.14 -21.89
N SER A 318 -3.03 -8.89 -22.35
CA SER A 318 -1.92 -7.96 -22.10
C SER A 318 -1.98 -7.29 -20.72
N ILE A 319 -3.19 -7.15 -20.17
CA ILE A 319 -3.48 -6.51 -18.88
C ILE A 319 -3.78 -7.52 -17.77
N TYR A 320 -3.68 -8.82 -18.05
CA TYR A 320 -4.13 -9.90 -17.17
C TYR A 320 -3.53 -9.83 -15.76
N PHE A 321 -2.21 -9.61 -15.66
CA PHE A 321 -1.53 -9.48 -14.38
C PHE A 321 -1.99 -8.27 -13.56
N GLU A 322 -2.12 -7.12 -14.20
CA GLU A 322 -2.63 -5.91 -13.54
C GLU A 322 -4.10 -6.08 -13.15
N TRP A 323 -4.90 -6.74 -13.97
CA TRP A 323 -6.31 -7.00 -13.68
C TRP A 323 -6.50 -7.89 -12.45
N ILE A 324 -5.69 -8.95 -12.30
CA ILE A 324 -5.68 -9.78 -11.08
C ILE A 324 -5.16 -8.98 -9.88
N THR A 325 -4.12 -8.18 -10.07
CA THR A 325 -3.58 -7.32 -9.00
C THR A 325 -4.65 -6.34 -8.50
N LEU A 326 -5.43 -5.75 -9.41
CA LEU A 326 -6.54 -4.87 -9.08
C LEU A 326 -7.62 -5.61 -8.27
N GLY A 327 -7.97 -6.83 -8.69
CA GLY A 327 -8.92 -7.69 -7.97
C GLY A 327 -8.44 -8.02 -6.56
N ALA A 328 -7.20 -8.50 -6.43
CA ALA A 328 -6.62 -8.87 -5.14
C ALA A 328 -6.49 -7.67 -4.19
N ALA A 329 -5.97 -6.54 -4.67
CA ALA A 329 -5.86 -5.32 -3.86
C ALA A 329 -7.24 -4.79 -3.44
N GLY A 330 -8.23 -4.83 -4.34
CA GLY A 330 -9.62 -4.48 -4.03
C GLY A 330 -10.27 -5.42 -3.01
N THR A 331 -10.01 -6.73 -3.10
CA THR A 331 -10.50 -7.71 -2.10
C THR A 331 -9.88 -7.46 -0.73
N TYR A 332 -8.56 -7.25 -0.65
CA TYR A 332 -7.93 -6.93 0.63
C TYR A 332 -8.42 -5.61 1.21
N LEU A 333 -8.63 -4.59 0.36
CA LEU A 333 -9.26 -3.34 0.78
C LEU A 333 -10.67 -3.58 1.35
N PHE A 334 -11.48 -4.40 0.68
CA PHE A 334 -12.81 -4.78 1.15
C PHE A 334 -12.76 -5.49 2.51
N MET A 335 -11.86 -6.45 2.69
CA MET A 335 -11.70 -7.20 3.95
C MET A 335 -11.21 -6.35 5.14
N THR A 336 -10.72 -5.13 4.90
CA THR A 336 -10.42 -4.20 6.00
C THR A 336 -11.69 -3.69 6.69
N LEU A 337 -12.85 -3.71 6.02
CA LEU A 337 -14.15 -3.20 6.49
C LEU A 337 -14.07 -1.84 7.22
N SER A 338 -13.09 -1.01 6.88
CA SER A 338 -12.91 0.30 7.53
C SER A 338 -13.78 1.36 6.88
N ARG A 339 -14.39 2.25 7.65
CA ARG A 339 -15.10 3.43 7.11
C ARG A 339 -14.15 4.37 6.35
N THR A 340 -12.89 4.48 6.79
CA THR A 340 -11.83 5.13 5.99
C THR A 340 -11.44 4.35 4.73
N ALA A 341 -11.60 3.02 4.73
CA ALA A 341 -11.52 2.24 3.51
C ALA A 341 -12.75 2.44 2.61
N ALA A 342 -13.92 2.80 3.14
CA ALA A 342 -15.07 3.21 2.33
C ALA A 342 -14.78 4.50 1.55
N LEU A 343 -14.02 5.44 2.13
CA LEU A 343 -13.45 6.57 1.38
C LEU A 343 -12.52 6.08 0.26
N SER A 344 -11.72 5.05 0.53
CA SER A 344 -10.86 4.42 -0.49
C SER A 344 -11.66 3.76 -1.61
N VAL A 345 -12.83 3.20 -1.29
CA VAL A 345 -13.77 2.66 -2.27
C VAL A 345 -14.47 3.78 -3.04
N ALA A 346 -14.85 4.89 -2.40
CA ALA A 346 -15.36 6.08 -3.10
C ALA A 346 -14.32 6.67 -4.06
N VAL A 347 -13.06 6.74 -3.64
CA VAL A 347 -11.93 7.11 -4.48
C VAL A 347 -11.78 6.11 -5.63
N PHE A 348 -11.89 4.80 -5.38
CA PHE A 348 -11.85 3.78 -6.42
C PHE A 348 -12.97 3.93 -7.45
N TRP A 349 -14.22 4.14 -7.02
CA TRP A 349 -15.36 4.41 -7.90
C TRP A 349 -15.15 5.70 -8.70
N PHE A 350 -14.60 6.73 -8.06
CA PHE A 350 -14.27 7.98 -8.72
C PHE A 350 -13.11 7.81 -9.72
N LEU A 351 -12.10 7.02 -9.38
CA LEU A 351 -11.03 6.66 -10.31
C LEU A 351 -11.62 5.87 -11.47
N ALA A 352 -12.51 4.91 -11.26
CA ALA A 352 -13.22 4.20 -12.31
C ALA A 352 -14.01 5.15 -13.23
N PHE A 353 -14.66 6.16 -12.65
CA PHE A 353 -15.34 7.23 -13.38
C PHE A 353 -14.36 8.10 -14.18
N VAL A 354 -13.24 8.49 -13.58
CA VAL A 354 -12.15 9.22 -14.23
C VAL A 354 -11.58 8.41 -15.40
N LEU A 355 -11.37 7.10 -15.25
CA LEU A 355 -10.97 6.21 -16.35
C LEU A 355 -12.02 6.19 -17.45
N ALA A 356 -13.30 6.26 -17.09
CA ALA A 356 -14.38 6.26 -18.06
C ALA A 356 -14.45 7.56 -18.87
N GLU A 357 -14.34 8.71 -18.19
CA GLU A 357 -14.44 10.06 -18.76
C GLU A 357 -13.14 10.56 -19.43
N LEU A 358 -11.99 10.41 -18.77
CA LEU A 358 -10.71 10.95 -19.25
C LEU A 358 -10.08 10.08 -20.35
N CYS A 359 -10.35 8.77 -20.41
CA CYS A 359 -9.80 7.93 -21.47
C CYS A 359 -10.62 7.99 -22.77
N TYR A 360 -11.90 8.34 -22.71
CA TYR A 360 -12.78 8.34 -23.88
C TYR A 360 -13.86 9.40 -23.76
N TYR A 361 -13.47 10.63 -24.09
CA TYR A 361 -14.39 11.76 -24.27
C TYR A 361 -15.25 11.52 -25.53
N ARG A 362 -16.25 10.62 -25.44
CA ARG A 362 -17.36 10.34 -26.40
C ARG A 362 -17.96 8.93 -26.34
N ASP A 363 -17.70 8.12 -25.31
CA ASP A 363 -18.32 6.78 -25.30
C ASP A 363 -19.81 6.83 -24.97
N SER A 364 -20.60 6.07 -25.75
CA SER A 364 -21.99 5.77 -25.42
C SER A 364 -22.11 5.19 -23.99
N LEU A 365 -23.28 5.32 -23.35
CA LEU A 365 -23.56 4.73 -22.02
C LEU A 365 -23.08 3.27 -21.88
N LYS A 366 -23.15 2.48 -22.97
CA LYS A 366 -22.64 1.11 -23.04
C LYS A 366 -21.13 1.00 -22.82
N GLY A 367 -20.34 1.92 -23.36
CA GLY A 367 -18.88 1.98 -23.19
C GLY A 367 -18.48 2.39 -21.77
N MET A 368 -19.25 3.28 -21.12
CA MET A 368 -19.05 3.63 -19.72
C MET A 368 -19.31 2.43 -18.79
N LEU A 369 -20.45 1.75 -18.97
CA LEU A 369 -20.80 0.55 -18.19
C LEU A 369 -19.77 -0.57 -18.37
N ALA A 370 -19.28 -0.82 -19.59
CA ALA A 370 -18.25 -1.83 -19.84
C ALA A 370 -16.93 -1.56 -19.10
N LYS A 371 -16.59 -0.29 -18.85
CA LYS A 371 -15.35 0.10 -18.15
C LYS A 371 -15.51 0.03 -16.63
N ILE A 372 -16.65 0.47 -16.09
CA ILE A 372 -16.97 0.26 -14.67
C ILE A 372 -16.95 -1.24 -14.39
N PHE A 373 -17.56 -2.03 -15.26
CA PHE A 373 -17.48 -3.48 -15.18
C PHE A 373 -16.02 -3.98 -15.22
N LEU A 374 -15.16 -3.47 -16.10
CA LEU A 374 -13.74 -3.87 -16.16
C LEU A 374 -12.98 -3.60 -14.85
N VAL A 375 -13.35 -2.57 -14.10
CA VAL A 375 -12.71 -2.17 -12.85
C VAL A 375 -13.27 -2.93 -11.64
N VAL A 376 -14.59 -3.12 -11.58
CA VAL A 376 -15.27 -3.79 -10.45
C VAL A 376 -15.26 -5.31 -10.56
N SER A 377 -15.40 -5.85 -11.77
CA SER A 377 -15.43 -7.31 -12.02
C SER A 377 -14.23 -8.09 -11.46
N PRO A 378 -12.96 -7.61 -11.51
CA PRO A 378 -11.85 -8.37 -10.94
C PRO A 378 -11.97 -8.56 -9.43
N VAL A 379 -12.55 -7.59 -8.69
CA VAL A 379 -12.71 -7.71 -7.24
C VAL A 379 -13.69 -8.83 -6.91
N LEU A 380 -14.86 -8.85 -7.56
CA LEU A 380 -15.86 -9.89 -7.37
C LEU A 380 -15.36 -11.26 -7.83
N PHE A 381 -14.63 -11.30 -8.95
CA PHE A 381 -14.10 -12.54 -9.51
C PHE A 381 -12.97 -13.14 -8.65
N VAL A 382 -12.05 -12.31 -8.16
CA VAL A 382 -10.88 -12.77 -7.38
C VAL A 382 -11.22 -12.97 -5.91
N PHE A 383 -12.30 -12.36 -5.40
CA PHE A 383 -12.70 -12.42 -4.00
C PHE A 383 -12.72 -13.85 -3.41
N PRO A 384 -13.40 -14.85 -4.02
CA PRO A 384 -13.45 -16.19 -3.44
C PRO A 384 -12.05 -16.82 -3.30
N ALA A 385 -11.17 -16.59 -4.27
CA ALA A 385 -9.81 -17.12 -4.25
C ALA A 385 -8.95 -16.45 -3.17
N VAL A 386 -8.98 -15.12 -3.07
CA VAL A 386 -8.20 -14.37 -2.07
C VAL A 386 -8.70 -14.63 -0.65
N TYR A 387 -10.01 -14.68 -0.44
CA TYR A 387 -10.59 -15.03 0.86
C TYR A 387 -10.17 -16.45 1.27
N THR A 388 -10.34 -17.44 0.38
CA THR A 388 -9.96 -18.84 0.66
C THR A 388 -8.49 -18.97 1.02
N VAL A 389 -7.60 -18.33 0.25
CA VAL A 389 -6.16 -18.33 0.54
C VAL A 389 -5.88 -17.69 1.90
N THR A 390 -6.46 -16.52 2.17
CA THR A 390 -6.21 -15.77 3.42
C THR A 390 -6.77 -16.47 4.66
N ARG A 391 -7.85 -17.23 4.52
CA ARG A 391 -8.48 -18.00 5.60
C ARG A 391 -7.83 -19.37 5.83
N CYS A 392 -7.56 -20.12 4.76
CA CYS A 392 -7.17 -21.53 4.87
C CYS A 392 -5.66 -21.73 4.95
N VAL A 393 -4.85 -20.95 4.21
CA VAL A 393 -3.41 -21.19 4.12
C VAL A 393 -2.68 -20.92 5.44
N PRO A 394 -2.94 -19.81 6.18
CA PRO A 394 -2.32 -19.61 7.49
C PRO A 394 -2.69 -20.70 8.49
N ALA A 395 -3.92 -21.23 8.41
CA ALA A 395 -4.38 -22.35 9.24
C ALA A 395 -3.58 -23.62 8.96
N ILE A 396 -3.33 -23.96 7.68
CA ILE A 396 -2.49 -25.10 7.29
C ILE A 396 -1.04 -24.92 7.76
N VAL A 397 -0.48 -23.71 7.60
CA VAL A 397 0.91 -23.42 7.98
C VAL A 397 1.10 -23.50 9.50
N GLY A 398 0.08 -23.13 10.28
CA GLY A 398 0.05 -23.30 11.74
C GLY A 398 1.14 -22.51 12.49
N ARG A 399 1.71 -21.48 11.85
CA ARG A 399 2.76 -20.61 12.40
C ARG A 399 2.37 -19.13 12.26
N PRO A 400 1.35 -18.67 12.99
CA PRO A 400 0.93 -17.27 12.95
C PRO A 400 2.06 -16.34 13.38
N VAL A 401 2.18 -15.20 12.71
CA VAL A 401 3.08 -14.10 13.07
C VAL A 401 2.24 -12.92 13.50
N TRP A 402 2.46 -12.46 14.72
CA TRP A 402 1.71 -11.35 15.32
C TRP A 402 2.46 -10.03 15.18
N ILE A 403 1.71 -8.94 15.05
CA ILE A 403 2.25 -7.58 15.19
C ILE A 403 2.27 -7.22 16.67
N THR A 404 3.44 -6.88 17.17
CA THR A 404 3.64 -6.45 18.55
C THR A 404 2.75 -5.24 18.88
N GLY A 405 2.11 -5.25 20.05
CA GLY A 405 1.16 -4.22 20.49
C GLY A 405 -0.27 -4.51 20.05
N ALA A 406 -0.58 -4.36 18.75
CA ALA A 406 -1.95 -4.36 18.24
C ALA A 406 -2.72 -5.70 18.36
N GLU A 407 -2.01 -6.83 18.42
CA GLU A 407 -2.63 -8.18 18.39
C GLU A 407 -2.39 -8.96 19.70
N TRP A 408 -2.33 -8.28 20.84
CA TRP A 408 -2.18 -8.91 22.17
C TRP A 408 -3.52 -8.99 22.91
N PHE A 409 -4.31 -10.02 22.58
CA PHE A 409 -5.56 -10.36 23.25
C PHE A 409 -5.64 -11.85 23.61
N SER A 410 -6.58 -12.21 24.50
CA SER A 410 -6.73 -13.56 25.07
C SER A 410 -7.01 -14.63 24.02
N ASP A 411 -7.88 -14.33 23.07
CA ASP A 411 -8.44 -15.31 22.13
C ASP A 411 -7.74 -15.33 20.77
N ARG A 412 -6.46 -14.97 20.75
CA ARG A 412 -5.64 -15.04 19.54
C ARG A 412 -5.48 -16.48 19.03
N ILE A 413 -5.20 -16.58 17.74
CA ILE A 413 -4.88 -17.82 17.04
C ILE A 413 -3.42 -18.13 17.37
N GLU A 414 -3.21 -19.21 18.09
CA GLU A 414 -1.88 -19.64 18.53
C GLU A 414 -1.25 -20.64 17.57
N LYS A 415 0.03 -20.96 17.81
CA LYS A 415 0.70 -22.02 17.06
C LYS A 415 0.01 -23.34 17.33
N ARG A 416 -0.31 -24.07 16.26
CA ARG A 416 -1.05 -25.36 16.28
C ARG A 416 -2.52 -25.25 16.68
N GLU A 417 -3.13 -24.07 16.55
CA GLU A 417 -4.59 -23.95 16.60
C GLU A 417 -5.23 -24.92 15.57
N PRO A 418 -6.30 -25.66 15.95
CA PRO A 418 -7.03 -26.51 15.02
C PRO A 418 -7.52 -25.74 13.81
N VAL A 419 -7.43 -26.34 12.61
CA VAL A 419 -7.74 -25.68 11.34
C VAL A 419 -9.23 -25.34 11.17
N ASP A 420 -10.09 -26.01 11.93
CA ASP A 420 -11.54 -25.87 12.05
C ASP A 420 -11.97 -25.02 13.26
N SER A 421 -11.03 -24.41 13.98
CA SER A 421 -11.32 -23.55 15.13
C SER A 421 -12.23 -22.38 14.75
N THR A 422 -13.18 -22.05 15.63
CA THR A 422 -14.11 -20.92 15.51
C THR A 422 -13.41 -19.58 15.53
N LYS A 423 -12.13 -19.52 15.96
CA LYS A 423 -11.29 -18.31 15.97
C LYS A 423 -10.96 -17.78 14.57
N PHE A 424 -11.05 -18.63 13.55
CA PHE A 424 -10.83 -18.19 12.19
C PHE A 424 -12.11 -17.66 11.54
N MET A 425 -11.96 -16.59 10.74
CA MET A 425 -13.08 -15.93 10.06
C MET A 425 -13.95 -16.89 9.25
N ASN A 426 -15.27 -16.73 9.34
CA ASN A 426 -16.25 -17.40 8.50
C ASN A 426 -17.02 -16.38 7.62
N ILE A 427 -17.64 -16.84 6.54
CA ILE A 427 -18.31 -15.97 5.56
C ILE A 427 -19.54 -15.28 6.14
N ALA A 428 -20.29 -15.96 7.01
CA ALA A 428 -21.46 -15.38 7.66
C ALA A 428 -21.08 -14.18 8.54
N GLN A 429 -20.03 -14.33 9.35
CA GLN A 429 -19.45 -13.28 10.19
C GLN A 429 -18.91 -12.12 9.36
N LEU A 430 -18.20 -12.42 8.26
CA LEU A 430 -17.73 -11.37 7.34
C LEU A 430 -18.91 -10.57 6.78
N GLY A 431 -19.99 -11.24 6.41
CA GLY A 431 -21.23 -10.63 5.92
C GLY A 431 -21.94 -9.80 6.99
N GLU A 432 -22.04 -10.32 8.20
CA GLU A 432 -22.66 -9.65 9.36
C GLU A 432 -21.94 -8.35 9.67
N THR A 433 -20.62 -8.42 9.85
CA THR A 433 -19.78 -7.25 10.12
C THR A 433 -19.79 -6.26 8.95
N PHE A 434 -19.95 -6.73 7.71
CA PHE A 434 -20.14 -5.84 6.57
C PHE A 434 -21.47 -5.08 6.68
N LEU A 435 -22.59 -5.76 6.90
CA LEU A 435 -23.91 -5.13 7.02
C LEU A 435 -23.95 -4.13 8.17
N GLU A 436 -23.42 -4.50 9.31
CA GLU A 436 -23.33 -3.65 10.50
C GLU A 436 -22.50 -2.40 10.22
N LYS A 437 -21.27 -2.55 9.71
CA LYS A 437 -20.31 -1.43 9.60
C LYS A 437 -20.51 -0.54 8.39
N TRP A 438 -21.01 -1.08 7.27
CA TRP A 438 -21.20 -0.34 6.03
C TRP A 438 -22.64 0.11 5.80
N VAL A 439 -23.61 -0.73 6.16
CA VAL A 439 -25.03 -0.47 5.89
C VAL A 439 -25.76 0.02 7.14
N GLY A 440 -25.23 -0.25 8.33
CA GLY A 440 -25.90 0.04 9.61
C GLY A 440 -27.07 -0.91 9.86
N LEU A 441 -27.08 -2.08 9.23
CA LEU A 441 -28.10 -3.11 9.43
C LEU A 441 -27.55 -4.19 10.37
N ASP A 442 -28.25 -4.38 11.48
CA ASP A 442 -27.98 -5.48 12.40
C ASP A 442 -28.80 -6.70 11.96
N ILE A 443 -28.15 -7.61 11.24
CA ILE A 443 -28.72 -8.87 10.79
C ILE A 443 -27.78 -9.97 11.26
N ASN A 444 -28.28 -10.83 12.15
CA ASN A 444 -27.55 -11.96 12.70
C ASN A 444 -27.37 -13.08 11.65
N LEU A 445 -26.47 -12.87 10.69
CA LEU A 445 -26.17 -13.82 9.62
C LEU A 445 -25.50 -15.08 10.16
N THR A 446 -24.78 -14.97 11.28
CA THR A 446 -24.15 -16.12 11.93
C THR A 446 -25.20 -17.10 12.46
N GLU A 447 -26.25 -16.62 13.12
CA GLU A 447 -27.40 -17.43 13.51
C GLU A 447 -28.12 -18.06 12.30
N ILE A 448 -28.40 -17.27 11.26
CA ILE A 448 -29.09 -17.74 10.04
C ILE A 448 -28.28 -18.84 9.33
N ALA A 449 -26.96 -18.70 9.29
CA ALA A 449 -26.07 -19.65 8.64
C ALA A 449 -25.69 -20.85 9.53
N GLY A 450 -26.13 -20.85 10.81
CA GLY A 450 -25.74 -21.84 11.81
C GLY A 450 -24.24 -21.82 12.11
N SER A 451 -23.59 -20.66 12.01
CA SER A 451 -22.20 -20.47 12.40
C SER A 451 -22.11 -20.03 13.86
N VAL A 452 -20.95 -20.31 14.47
CA VAL A 452 -20.66 -19.86 15.81
C VAL A 452 -19.48 -18.92 15.75
N SER A 453 -19.65 -17.73 16.32
CA SER A 453 -18.61 -16.73 16.46
C SER A 453 -18.45 -16.35 17.93
N GLY A 454 -17.31 -16.75 18.51
CA GLY A 454 -16.99 -16.39 19.89
C GLY A 454 -15.96 -17.34 20.51
N PRO A 455 -15.29 -16.91 21.59
CA PRO A 455 -14.43 -17.79 22.38
C PRO A 455 -15.33 -18.63 23.29
N GLY A 456 -15.79 -19.76 22.76
CA GLY A 456 -16.56 -20.73 23.51
C GLY A 456 -16.13 -22.12 23.08
N ASN A 457 -15.71 -22.96 24.03
CA ASN A 457 -15.62 -24.39 23.77
C ASN A 457 -17.04 -24.90 23.48
N ALA A 458 -17.19 -25.78 22.50
CA ALA A 458 -18.43 -26.51 22.31
C ALA A 458 -18.73 -27.32 23.58
N VAL A 459 -19.82 -27.01 24.29
CA VAL A 459 -20.29 -27.83 25.40
C VAL A 459 -21.56 -28.54 24.93
N THR A 460 -21.54 -29.87 24.98
CA THR A 460 -22.73 -30.66 24.71
C THR A 460 -23.57 -30.70 25.98
N GLU A 461 -24.76 -30.14 25.97
CA GLU A 461 -25.71 -30.30 27.08
C GLU A 461 -26.22 -31.75 27.14
N GLU A 462 -26.80 -32.16 28.28
CA GLU A 462 -27.31 -33.53 28.52
C GLU A 462 -28.42 -33.96 27.53
N ASN A 463 -29.01 -33.02 26.79
CA ASN A 463 -30.00 -33.25 25.73
C ASN A 463 -29.39 -33.57 24.35
N GLY A 464 -28.06 -33.52 24.20
CA GLY A 464 -27.36 -33.78 22.94
C GLY A 464 -27.29 -32.58 21.99
N GLU A 465 -27.77 -31.40 22.40
CA GLU A 465 -27.58 -30.15 21.65
C GLU A 465 -26.20 -29.57 21.95
N THR A 466 -25.53 -29.10 20.90
CA THR A 466 -24.22 -28.44 21.04
C THR A 466 -24.46 -26.97 21.28
N VAL A 467 -24.30 -26.53 22.53
CA VAL A 467 -24.44 -25.12 22.91
C VAL A 467 -23.04 -24.53 23.04
N TYR A 468 -22.86 -23.35 22.46
CA TYR A 468 -21.62 -22.60 22.58
C TYR A 468 -21.82 -21.59 23.69
N GLN A 469 -21.01 -21.65 24.74
CA GLN A 469 -21.01 -20.61 25.76
C GLN A 469 -20.49 -19.32 25.10
N ASP A 470 -21.41 -18.39 24.83
CA ASP A 470 -21.08 -17.00 24.62
C ASP A 470 -20.39 -16.48 25.88
N ASN A 471 -19.30 -15.71 25.73
CA ASN A 471 -18.72 -14.93 26.83
C ASN A 471 -19.69 -13.79 27.20
N VAL A 472 -20.77 -14.16 27.88
CA VAL A 472 -21.70 -13.26 28.54
C VAL A 472 -21.04 -12.85 29.86
N VAL A 473 -20.44 -11.65 29.88
CA VAL A 473 -19.85 -11.10 31.11
C VAL A 473 -20.91 -10.47 32.02
N GLY A 474 -22.12 -10.30 31.50
CA GLY A 474 -23.33 -10.04 32.29
C GLY A 474 -24.57 -9.95 31.41
N THR A 475 -25.74 -9.96 32.05
CA THR A 475 -27.01 -9.66 31.38
C THR A 475 -27.59 -8.39 31.96
N THR A 476 -27.96 -7.43 31.11
CA THR A 476 -28.65 -6.21 31.52
C THR A 476 -30.09 -6.27 31.03
N GLU A 477 -31.04 -6.07 31.94
CA GLU A 477 -32.46 -6.02 31.60
C GLU A 477 -32.87 -4.57 31.33
N ILE A 478 -33.28 -4.28 30.09
CA ILE A 478 -33.85 -2.98 29.69
C ILE A 478 -35.24 -3.28 29.12
N ASP A 479 -36.26 -2.62 29.65
CA ASP A 479 -37.66 -2.77 29.21
C ASP A 479 -38.18 -4.22 29.16
N GLY A 480 -37.78 -5.05 30.13
CA GLY A 480 -38.24 -6.44 30.24
C GLY A 480 -37.65 -7.39 29.20
N GLN A 481 -36.63 -6.97 28.45
CA GLN A 481 -35.83 -7.81 27.58
C GLN A 481 -34.41 -7.96 28.15
N VAL A 482 -33.94 -9.21 28.18
CA VAL A 482 -32.62 -9.57 28.70
C VAL A 482 -31.60 -9.44 27.58
N TYR A 483 -30.69 -8.47 27.69
CA TYR A 483 -29.61 -8.27 26.73
C TYR A 483 -28.32 -8.88 27.29
N SER A 484 -27.69 -9.78 26.52
CA SER A 484 -26.38 -10.33 26.84
C SER A 484 -25.27 -9.30 26.57
N VAL A 485 -24.57 -8.88 27.62
CA VAL A 485 -23.38 -8.03 27.51
C VAL A 485 -22.20 -8.92 27.15
N LYS A 486 -21.77 -8.83 25.89
CA LYS A 486 -20.55 -9.46 25.38
C LYS A 486 -19.35 -8.60 25.79
N ASP A 487 -18.33 -9.18 26.40
CA ASP A 487 -17.10 -8.46 26.75
C ASP A 487 -16.24 -8.27 25.50
N TYR A 488 -16.60 -7.25 24.72
CA TYR A 488 -15.72 -6.70 23.71
C TYR A 488 -14.96 -5.53 24.35
N THR A 489 -13.91 -5.83 25.12
CA THR A 489 -12.94 -4.81 25.53
C THR A 489 -12.00 -4.42 24.38
N PHE A 490 -12.61 -4.11 23.23
CA PHE A 490 -12.28 -2.93 22.42
C PHE A 490 -13.51 -2.04 22.41
N HIS A 491 -13.75 -1.37 23.53
CA HIS A 491 -14.72 -0.28 23.59
C HIS A 491 -14.19 0.81 22.64
N ASN A 492 -14.76 0.88 21.43
CA ASN A 492 -14.60 2.05 20.59
C ASN A 492 -15.52 3.10 21.23
N PRO A 493 -15.02 4.18 21.85
CA PRO A 493 -15.80 5.01 22.77
C PRO A 493 -17.05 5.67 22.16
N ASP A 494 -17.21 5.65 20.83
CA ASP A 494 -18.25 6.42 20.15
C ASP A 494 -19.06 5.54 19.18
N GLU A 495 -19.96 4.72 19.70
CA GLU A 495 -20.98 4.00 18.91
C GLU A 495 -22.02 4.95 18.26
N GLY A 496 -21.94 6.26 18.53
CA GLY A 496 -22.82 7.30 17.95
C GLY A 496 -22.16 8.32 17.00
N ASP A 497 -20.82 8.37 16.90
CA ASP A 497 -20.14 9.38 16.07
C ASP A 497 -19.69 8.81 14.73
N VAL A 498 -20.28 9.33 13.64
CA VAL A 498 -19.88 9.04 12.25
C VAL A 498 -18.41 9.37 12.00
N SER A 499 -17.84 10.31 12.77
CA SER A 499 -16.47 10.77 12.67
C SER A 499 -15.46 10.01 13.54
N ASN A 500 -15.89 9.10 14.43
CA ASN A 500 -15.03 8.48 15.46
C ASN A 500 -14.16 9.53 16.23
N GLY A 501 -14.74 10.64 16.69
CA GLY A 501 -14.06 11.69 17.46
C GLY A 501 -13.13 12.62 16.66
N ARG A 502 -13.09 12.50 15.32
CA ARG A 502 -12.13 13.24 14.47
C ARG A 502 -12.36 14.74 14.42
N PHE A 503 -13.61 15.21 14.47
CA PHE A 503 -13.87 16.65 14.41
C PHE A 503 -13.37 17.38 15.66
N GLU A 504 -13.49 16.75 16.84
CA GLU A 504 -12.92 17.30 18.07
C GLU A 504 -11.39 17.37 18.00
N LEU A 505 -10.75 16.32 17.47
CA LEU A 505 -9.30 16.33 17.21
C LEU A 505 -8.90 17.47 16.27
N PHE A 506 -9.67 17.69 15.20
CA PHE A 506 -9.39 18.77 14.25
C PHE A 506 -9.53 20.15 14.89
N GLU A 507 -10.54 20.34 15.74
CA GLU A 507 -10.77 21.59 16.47
C GLU A 507 -9.60 21.91 17.41
N ILE A 508 -9.17 20.93 18.21
CA ILE A 508 -8.03 21.08 19.13
C ILE A 508 -6.76 21.45 18.37
N TYR A 509 -6.42 20.74 17.30
CA TYR A 509 -5.22 21.07 16.53
C TYR A 509 -5.32 22.44 15.82
N THR A 510 -6.51 22.83 15.39
CA THR A 510 -6.75 24.11 14.70
C THR A 510 -6.61 25.29 15.66
N SER A 511 -7.09 25.15 16.90
CA SER A 511 -6.99 26.21 17.92
C SER A 511 -5.55 26.49 18.36
N HIS A 512 -4.66 25.51 18.22
CA HIS A 512 -3.24 25.63 18.56
C HIS A 512 -2.36 26.08 17.39
N LEU A 513 -2.90 26.34 16.19
CA LEU A 513 -2.08 26.77 15.05
C LEU A 513 -1.38 28.11 15.30
N ASN A 514 -0.13 28.22 14.86
CA ASN A 514 0.67 29.44 14.94
C ASN A 514 1.44 29.71 13.63
N MET A 515 2.14 30.84 13.55
CA MET A 515 2.81 31.27 12.31
C MET A 515 4.09 30.49 11.96
N THR A 516 4.72 29.81 12.93
CA THR A 516 6.06 29.21 12.81
C THR A 516 6.08 27.68 12.97
N GLY A 517 4.97 27.10 13.40
CA GLY A 517 4.84 25.69 13.75
C GLY A 517 5.28 25.39 15.17
N HIS A 518 5.39 24.10 15.49
CA HIS A 518 5.70 23.59 16.83
C HIS A 518 6.91 22.65 16.81
N ASP A 519 7.60 22.51 17.94
CA ASP A 519 8.73 21.58 18.09
C ASP A 519 8.31 20.12 18.21
N SER A 520 7.11 19.86 18.72
CA SER A 520 6.52 18.53 18.83
C SER A 520 5.35 18.37 17.85
N MET A 521 5.02 17.13 17.48
CA MET A 521 3.77 16.82 16.76
C MET A 521 2.59 16.57 17.72
N LEU A 522 2.91 16.42 19.01
CA LEU A 522 1.96 16.17 20.08
C LEU A 522 1.26 17.44 20.50
N VAL A 523 -0.03 17.33 20.81
CA VAL A 523 -0.78 18.35 21.55
C VAL A 523 -1.11 17.79 22.91
N GLU A 524 -0.65 18.46 23.96
CA GLU A 524 -1.03 18.18 25.34
C GLU A 524 -2.13 19.16 25.73
N ASP A 525 -3.35 18.64 25.89
CA ASP A 525 -4.47 19.42 26.41
C ASP A 525 -4.54 19.19 27.92
N VAL A 526 -4.04 20.18 28.67
CA VAL A 526 -3.96 20.13 30.14
C VAL A 526 -5.35 20.10 30.78
N ASP A 527 -6.34 20.75 30.15
CA ASP A 527 -7.70 20.85 30.67
C ASP A 527 -8.45 19.52 30.49
N LYS A 528 -8.19 18.81 29.39
CA LYS A 528 -8.78 17.49 29.10
C LYS A 528 -7.93 16.31 29.59
N ASN A 529 -6.72 16.55 30.08
CA ASN A 529 -5.75 15.52 30.49
C ASN A 529 -5.53 14.45 29.41
N ILE A 530 -5.49 14.86 28.14
CA ILE A 530 -5.26 13.99 26.97
C ILE A 530 -3.99 14.40 26.23
N THR A 531 -3.24 13.40 25.76
CA THR A 531 -2.13 13.59 24.84
C THR A 531 -2.54 13.10 23.46
N LEU A 532 -2.61 14.02 22.50
CA LEU A 532 -2.93 13.71 21.12
C LEU A 532 -1.66 13.55 20.30
N TYR A 533 -1.54 12.45 19.58
CA TYR A 533 -0.31 12.08 18.87
C TYR A 533 -0.18 12.73 17.48
N HIS A 534 -1.30 12.99 16.82
CA HIS A 534 -1.39 13.67 15.53
C HIS A 534 -2.85 14.05 15.22
N ALA A 535 -3.04 14.99 14.31
CA ALA A 535 -4.33 15.55 13.93
C ALA A 535 -5.23 14.61 13.11
N HIS A 536 -4.76 13.41 12.74
CA HIS A 536 -5.42 12.52 11.76
C HIS A 536 -5.88 13.26 10.48
N ASN A 537 -5.19 14.34 10.11
CA ASN A 537 -5.47 15.17 8.95
C ASN A 537 -4.16 15.79 8.47
N SER A 538 -3.78 15.50 7.24
CA SER A 538 -2.50 15.93 6.67
C SER A 538 -2.37 17.43 6.54
N TYR A 539 -3.47 18.14 6.28
CA TYR A 539 -3.46 19.59 6.07
C TYR A 539 -3.28 20.33 7.38
N ILE A 540 -4.07 19.95 8.38
CA ILE A 540 -3.98 20.50 9.74
C ILE A 540 -2.61 20.16 10.33
N GLN A 541 -2.16 18.90 10.22
CA GLN A 541 -0.86 18.50 10.75
C GLN A 541 0.30 19.27 10.10
N THR A 542 0.26 19.49 8.78
CA THR A 542 1.33 20.26 8.11
C THR A 542 1.36 21.71 8.57
N ALA A 543 0.19 22.33 8.78
CA ALA A 543 0.09 23.68 9.34
C ALA A 543 0.56 23.74 10.79
N TYR A 544 0.25 22.71 11.58
CA TYR A 544 0.67 22.62 12.98
C TYR A 544 2.19 22.42 13.10
N ASP A 545 2.76 21.54 12.29
CA ASP A 545 4.20 21.20 12.34
C ASP A 545 5.09 22.35 11.82
N HIS A 546 4.65 23.03 10.75
CA HIS A 546 5.49 23.96 9.98
C HIS A 546 4.91 25.38 9.87
N GLY A 547 3.87 25.68 10.62
CA GLY A 547 3.21 26.98 10.67
C GLY A 547 2.15 27.17 9.58
N ILE A 548 1.22 28.08 9.87
CA ILE A 548 0.11 28.46 8.98
C ILE A 548 0.58 28.78 7.55
N PRO A 549 1.65 29.57 7.30
CA PRO A 549 2.10 29.86 5.94
C PRO A 549 2.47 28.59 5.14
N THR A 550 3.16 27.64 5.77
CA THR A 550 3.55 26.37 5.14
C THR A 550 2.34 25.49 4.89
N GLY A 551 1.36 25.47 5.82
CA GLY A 551 0.08 24.81 5.64
C GLY A 551 -0.72 25.33 4.44
N ILE A 552 -0.79 26.67 4.27
CA ILE A 552 -1.44 27.29 3.11
C ILE A 552 -0.73 26.89 1.81
N LEU A 553 0.60 26.95 1.77
CA LEU A 553 1.38 26.51 0.61
C LEU A 553 1.10 25.03 0.28
N PHE A 554 1.02 24.18 1.29
CA PHE A 554 0.71 22.76 1.12
C PHE A 554 -0.66 22.53 0.48
N ILE A 555 -1.71 23.21 0.98
CA ILE A 555 -3.06 23.15 0.41
C ILE A 555 -3.03 23.59 -1.06
N LEU A 556 -2.35 24.71 -1.37
CA LEU A 556 -2.21 25.20 -2.73
C LEU A 556 -1.48 24.19 -3.63
N VAL A 557 -0.41 23.55 -3.15
CA VAL A 557 0.32 22.52 -3.91
C VAL A 557 -0.60 21.34 -4.24
N VAL A 558 -1.42 20.89 -3.28
CA VAL A 558 -2.33 19.74 -3.48
C VAL A 558 -3.46 20.11 -4.44
N VAL A 559 -4.20 21.20 -4.17
CA VAL A 559 -5.35 21.63 -4.99
C VAL A 559 -4.93 22.00 -6.40
N ALA A 560 -3.87 22.83 -6.55
CA ALA A 560 -3.35 23.16 -7.88
C ALA A 560 -2.75 21.92 -8.55
N GLY A 561 -2.20 20.97 -7.79
CA GLY A 561 -1.68 19.70 -8.30
C GLY A 561 -2.73 18.86 -9.00
N VAL A 562 -3.95 18.80 -8.47
CA VAL A 562 -5.09 18.12 -9.13
C VAL A 562 -5.43 18.80 -10.47
N ALA A 563 -5.55 20.12 -10.49
CA ALA A 563 -5.86 20.86 -11.72
C ALA A 563 -4.75 20.72 -12.78
N VAL A 564 -3.49 20.93 -12.37
CA VAL A 564 -2.32 20.87 -13.26
C VAL A 564 -2.09 19.46 -13.77
N SER A 565 -2.31 18.41 -12.95
CA SER A 565 -2.21 17.03 -13.41
C SER A 565 -3.30 16.65 -14.40
N GLY A 566 -4.53 17.17 -14.25
CA GLY A 566 -5.59 17.02 -15.25
C GLY A 566 -5.25 17.66 -16.59
N VAL A 567 -4.69 18.88 -16.57
CA VAL A 567 -4.19 19.58 -17.78
C VAL A 567 -3.00 18.84 -18.39
N TYR A 568 -2.05 18.38 -17.56
CA TYR A 568 -0.90 17.60 -17.99
C TYR A 568 -1.34 16.33 -18.70
N TYR A 569 -2.29 15.58 -18.11
CA TYR A 569 -2.85 14.39 -18.74
C TYR A 569 -3.49 14.74 -20.09
N ARG A 570 -4.37 15.74 -20.17
CA ARG A 570 -5.02 16.14 -21.43
C ARG A 570 -4.03 16.48 -22.55
N ARG A 571 -2.90 17.11 -22.22
CA ARG A 571 -1.86 17.49 -23.19
C ARG A 571 -0.95 16.33 -23.57
N ASN A 572 -0.58 15.50 -22.60
CA ASN A 572 0.48 14.50 -22.76
C ASN A 572 -0.04 13.06 -22.89
N CYS A 573 -1.35 12.85 -22.80
CA CYS A 573 -2.01 11.58 -23.12
C CYS A 573 -1.87 11.20 -24.61
N ARG A 574 -1.21 12.03 -25.43
CA ARG A 574 -0.62 11.77 -26.77
C ARG A 574 0.65 10.93 -26.81
N GLU A 575 1.50 11.09 -25.80
CA GLU A 575 2.93 10.77 -25.93
C GLU A 575 3.49 10.06 -24.69
N VAL A 576 2.96 10.37 -23.51
CA VAL A 576 3.41 9.79 -22.23
C VAL A 576 2.41 8.70 -21.83
N ASN A 577 2.84 7.44 -21.77
CA ASN A 577 1.98 6.30 -21.46
C ASN A 577 1.39 6.40 -20.03
N PHE A 578 2.19 6.87 -19.08
CA PHE A 578 1.81 7.04 -17.68
C PHE A 578 1.32 8.46 -17.37
N ALA A 579 0.83 9.22 -18.35
CA ALA A 579 0.40 10.61 -18.15
C ALA A 579 -0.71 10.77 -17.09
N VAL A 580 -1.49 9.71 -16.85
CA VAL A 580 -2.62 9.70 -15.91
C VAL A 580 -2.18 9.56 -14.46
N TYR A 581 -1.00 8.98 -14.22
CA TYR A 581 -0.51 8.63 -12.89
C TYR A 581 -0.52 9.82 -11.91
N PRO A 582 -0.04 11.03 -12.29
CA PRO A 582 -0.07 12.17 -11.38
C PRO A 582 -1.47 12.53 -10.90
N PHE A 583 -2.45 12.52 -11.80
CA PHE A 583 -3.83 12.87 -11.47
C PHE A 583 -4.43 11.89 -10.47
N VAL A 584 -4.29 10.59 -10.77
CA VAL A 584 -4.81 9.50 -9.93
C VAL A 584 -4.23 9.56 -8.51
N VAL A 585 -2.91 9.73 -8.39
CA VAL A 585 -2.23 9.71 -7.09
C VAL A 585 -2.47 10.98 -6.29
N ILE A 586 -2.37 12.17 -6.90
CA ILE A 586 -2.58 13.44 -6.19
C ILE A 586 -4.02 13.53 -5.69
N LEU A 587 -4.99 13.08 -6.49
CA LEU A 587 -6.38 13.05 -6.06
C LEU A 587 -6.61 12.05 -4.90
N SER A 588 -6.04 10.86 -5.01
CA SER A 588 -6.12 9.84 -3.94
C SER A 588 -5.53 10.37 -2.64
N PHE A 589 -4.38 11.05 -2.73
CA PHE A 589 -3.74 11.73 -1.61
C PHE A 589 -4.62 12.86 -1.05
N MET A 590 -5.20 13.68 -1.93
CA MET A 590 -6.02 14.83 -1.52
C MET A 590 -7.20 14.38 -0.65
N ILE A 591 -7.92 13.35 -1.10
CA ILE A 591 -9.11 12.82 -0.42
C ILE A 591 -8.71 12.12 0.88
N SER A 592 -7.71 11.23 0.83
CA SER A 592 -7.25 10.49 2.00
C SER A 592 -6.65 11.40 3.08
N GLY A 593 -5.98 12.48 2.68
CA GLY A 593 -5.33 13.42 3.58
C GLY A 593 -6.29 14.24 4.45
N ILE A 594 -7.59 14.27 4.13
CA ILE A 594 -8.63 14.86 4.98
C ILE A 594 -8.85 14.00 6.22
N THR A 595 -8.68 12.69 6.07
CA THR A 595 -9.07 11.67 7.06
C THR A 595 -7.89 10.97 7.72
N GLU A 596 -6.66 11.24 7.28
CA GLU A 596 -5.46 10.66 7.87
C GLU A 596 -4.25 11.58 7.70
N TRP A 597 -3.28 11.46 8.62
CA TRP A 597 -1.96 12.05 8.43
C TRP A 597 -1.11 11.15 7.53
N ILE A 598 -0.92 11.57 6.29
CA ILE A 598 -0.25 10.79 5.24
C ILE A 598 0.85 11.58 4.52
N PHE A 599 1.06 12.85 4.89
CA PHE A 599 2.16 13.66 4.38
C PHE A 599 3.46 13.41 5.17
N HIS A 600 4.11 12.30 4.86
CA HIS A 600 5.44 11.98 5.35
C HIS A 600 6.14 11.07 4.32
N PRO A 601 7.44 11.22 4.03
CA PRO A 601 8.13 10.41 3.02
C PRO A 601 8.12 8.92 3.38
N SER A 602 8.09 8.58 4.67
CA SER A 602 8.01 7.19 5.13
C SER A 602 6.63 6.57 5.00
N ILE A 603 5.62 7.32 4.54
CA ILE A 603 4.25 6.84 4.26
C ILE A 603 4.10 6.64 2.74
N PRO A 604 3.56 5.52 2.22
CA PRO A 604 3.73 5.15 0.82
C PRO A 604 2.97 6.10 -0.10
N ILE A 605 1.76 6.52 0.30
CA ILE A 605 0.95 7.47 -0.46
C ILE A 605 1.54 8.89 -0.43
N GLY A 606 2.18 9.30 0.68
CA GLY A 606 2.93 10.56 0.77
C GLY A 606 4.17 10.56 -0.12
N PHE A 607 4.90 9.45 -0.16
CA PHE A 607 6.00 9.24 -1.09
C PHE A 607 5.51 9.26 -2.55
N ALA A 608 4.40 8.56 -2.84
CA ALA A 608 3.79 8.50 -4.16
C ALA A 608 3.35 9.88 -4.65
N PHE A 609 2.77 10.69 -3.76
CA PHE A 609 2.41 12.08 -4.01
C PHE A 609 3.62 12.88 -4.48
N LEU A 610 4.76 12.80 -3.77
CA LEU A 610 5.99 13.48 -4.18
C LEU A 610 6.51 12.97 -5.54
N VAL A 611 6.48 11.66 -5.79
CA VAL A 611 6.83 11.11 -7.13
C VAL A 611 5.89 11.65 -8.22
N ALA A 612 4.59 11.78 -7.93
CA ALA A 612 3.58 12.29 -8.84
C ALA A 612 3.76 13.77 -9.22
N LEU A 613 4.44 14.57 -8.40
CA LEU A 613 4.75 15.97 -8.73
C LEU A 613 5.80 16.09 -9.84
N THR A 614 6.66 15.08 -10.02
CA THR A 614 7.80 15.10 -10.97
C THR A 614 7.44 15.60 -12.38
N PRO A 615 6.43 15.02 -13.08
CA PRO A 615 6.04 15.50 -14.41
C PRO A 615 5.35 16.87 -14.43
N LEU A 616 4.96 17.42 -13.28
CA LEU A 616 4.24 18.70 -13.18
C LEU A 616 5.20 19.87 -12.88
N VAL A 617 6.30 19.59 -12.19
CA VAL A 617 7.30 20.60 -11.78
C VAL A 617 8.16 21.06 -12.96
N ALA A 618 8.54 20.14 -13.85
CA ALA A 618 9.36 20.44 -15.02
C ALA A 618 8.53 20.31 -16.31
N ALA A 619 8.53 21.35 -17.14
CA ALA A 619 8.00 21.26 -18.50
C ALA A 619 8.91 20.34 -19.34
N ALA A 620 8.27 19.37 -20.02
CA ALA A 620 8.93 18.48 -20.97
C ALA A 620 9.44 19.26 -22.20
#